data_AF-A0A238FLA1-F1
#
_entry.id   AF-A0A238FLA1-F1
#
_cell.length_a   1.000
_cell.length_b   1.000
_cell.length_c   1.000
_cell.angle_alpha   90.00
_cell.angle_beta   90.00
_cell.angle_gamma   90.00
#
_symmetry.space_group_name_H-M   'P 1'
#
loop_
_entity.id
_entity.type
_entity.pdbx_description
1 polymer ?
#
loop_
_entity_poly.entity_id
_entity_poly.type
_entity_poly.pdbx_seq_one_letter_code
_entity_poly.pdbx_strand_id
1 'polypeptide(L)'
;MSPAPKRIRLISLPSPFTSSESTDASEPLSLHLSRKAASYLLVHATSGDDAVARQYSVVNCLSSSNPFPLPNPETQRCRLWLKIGPRDSGEDGGENHGLLEQLEQQRIVKDTGVKNQQGEISHPLVELLLDEEELSHVCERCGKFEMAADSTSEGEEESEPVDDRFKRCARCKMAYYCSNECQASHWKRHKPNCQDCVAETDCEIELARRQILLKVYGRSEHLSEAEEGQSAKKSKLD
;
A
#
# COMPACT_ATOMS: atom_id res chain seq x y z
N MET A 1 -18.31 11.02 19.64
CA MET A 1 -18.32 10.88 18.17
C MET A 1 -18.01 9.43 17.88
N SER A 2 -18.97 8.66 17.36
CA SER A 2 -18.71 7.27 16.95
C SER A 2 -17.61 7.26 15.88
N PRO A 3 -16.68 6.30 15.87
CA PRO A 3 -15.70 6.21 14.81
C PRO A 3 -16.45 6.05 13.47
N ALA A 4 -16.01 6.80 12.46
CA ALA A 4 -16.58 6.68 11.12
C ALA A 4 -16.48 5.21 10.66
N PRO A 5 -17.45 4.70 9.88
CA PRO A 5 -17.40 3.33 9.40
C PRO A 5 -16.12 3.12 8.59
N LYS A 6 -15.32 2.15 9.03
CA LYS A 6 -14.04 1.76 8.41
C LYS A 6 -14.33 1.21 7.01
N ARG A 7 -13.98 1.99 5.98
CA ARG A 7 -14.19 1.67 4.57
C ARG A 7 -12.93 2.00 3.79
N ILE A 8 -12.77 1.42 2.60
CA ILE A 8 -11.68 1.77 1.70
C ILE A 8 -11.69 3.28 1.43
N ARG A 9 -10.54 3.93 1.64
CA ARG A 9 -10.39 5.37 1.54
C ARG A 9 -10.22 5.77 0.07
N LEU A 10 -11.13 6.63 -0.40
CA LEU A 10 -11.01 7.28 -1.70
C LEU A 10 -10.01 8.44 -1.63
N ILE A 11 -9.26 8.61 -2.72
CA ILE A 11 -8.23 9.60 -2.96
C ILE A 11 -8.64 10.35 -4.23
N SER A 12 -8.59 11.68 -4.20
CA SER A 12 -8.91 12.52 -5.36
C SER A 12 -7.62 13.15 -5.89
N LEU A 13 -7.24 12.86 -7.13
CA LEU A 13 -6.08 13.50 -7.78
C LEU A 13 -6.52 14.34 -8.96
N PRO A 14 -5.85 15.48 -9.26
CA PRO A 14 -6.17 16.28 -10.44
C PRO A 14 -5.92 15.49 -11.73
N SER A 15 -6.73 15.76 -12.75
CA SER A 15 -6.59 15.22 -14.11
C SER A 15 -6.28 16.36 -15.11
N PRO A 16 -5.37 16.18 -16.09
CA PRO A 16 -4.46 15.05 -16.25
C PRO A 16 -3.32 15.09 -15.22
N PHE A 17 -2.91 13.92 -14.75
CA PHE A 17 -1.74 13.76 -13.90
C PHE A 17 -0.40 13.89 -14.67
N THR A 18 -0.50 14.14 -15.99
CA THR A 18 0.63 14.35 -16.90
C THR A 18 0.54 15.76 -17.48
N SER A 19 1.65 16.47 -17.42
CA SER A 19 1.86 17.78 -18.06
C SER A 19 1.52 17.73 -19.55
N SER A 20 0.30 18.11 -19.90
CA SER A 20 -0.03 18.64 -21.21
C SER A 20 -1.16 19.64 -21.02
N GLU A 21 -0.96 20.86 -21.53
CA GLU A 21 -1.91 21.98 -21.55
C GLU A 21 -3.17 21.63 -22.34
N SER A 22 -4.04 20.76 -21.80
CA SER A 22 -5.43 20.67 -22.23
C SER A 22 -6.26 21.54 -21.29
N THR A 23 -6.81 22.62 -21.83
CA THR A 23 -7.62 23.63 -21.13
C THR A 23 -9.04 23.16 -20.78
N ASP A 24 -9.30 21.86 -20.83
CA ASP A 24 -10.57 21.29 -20.39
C ASP A 24 -10.38 20.72 -18.99
N ALA A 25 -11.07 21.29 -18.00
CA ALA A 25 -10.99 20.87 -16.61
C ALA A 25 -11.63 19.48 -16.46
N SER A 26 -10.88 18.43 -16.79
CA SER A 26 -11.32 17.06 -16.63
C SER A 26 -11.59 16.76 -15.15
N GLU A 27 -12.66 16.00 -14.89
CA GLU A 27 -13.03 15.61 -13.53
C GLU A 27 -11.84 14.96 -12.79
N PRO A 28 -11.68 15.24 -11.48
CA PRO A 28 -10.58 14.67 -10.72
C PRO A 28 -10.68 13.14 -10.68
N LEU A 29 -9.53 12.49 -10.75
CA LEU A 29 -9.43 11.03 -10.68
C LEU A 29 -9.86 10.58 -9.28
N SER A 30 -10.88 9.72 -9.21
CA SER A 30 -11.26 9.01 -8.00
C SER A 30 -10.48 7.69 -7.91
N LEU A 31 -9.59 7.60 -6.94
CA LEU A 31 -8.65 6.50 -6.75
C LEU A 31 -8.79 5.91 -5.34
N HIS A 32 -8.15 4.77 -5.10
CA HIS A 32 -7.88 4.25 -3.77
C HIS A 32 -6.49 3.62 -3.73
N LEU A 33 -5.89 3.57 -2.54
CA LEU A 33 -4.61 2.89 -2.35
C LEU A 33 -4.85 1.41 -2.11
N SER A 34 -4.33 0.58 -3.01
CA SER A 34 -4.39 -0.87 -2.90
C SER A 34 -3.04 -1.48 -2.59
N ARG A 35 -3.08 -2.66 -1.98
CA ARG A 35 -1.91 -3.48 -1.74
C ARG A 35 -1.97 -4.82 -2.45
N LYS A 36 -0.86 -5.18 -3.07
CA LYS A 36 -0.60 -6.52 -3.62
C LYS A 36 0.81 -6.97 -3.22
N ALA A 37 0.90 -7.96 -2.35
CA ALA A 37 2.16 -8.40 -1.76
C ALA A 37 3.01 -7.21 -1.22
N ALA A 38 4.16 -6.93 -1.86
CA ALA A 38 5.09 -5.86 -1.49
C ALA A 38 4.82 -4.52 -2.21
N SER A 39 3.83 -4.48 -3.09
CA SER A 39 3.53 -3.31 -3.91
C SER A 39 2.31 -2.55 -3.38
N TYR A 40 2.42 -1.22 -3.42
CA TYR A 40 1.33 -0.27 -3.23
C TYR A 40 0.93 0.27 -4.59
N LEU A 41 -0.37 0.30 -4.87
CA LEU A 41 -0.94 0.65 -6.16
C LEU A 41 -1.98 1.73 -5.98
N LEU A 42 -1.92 2.81 -6.75
CA LEU A 42 -3.06 3.70 -6.93
C LEU A 42 -3.97 3.10 -7.99
N VAL A 43 -5.22 2.85 -7.63
CA VAL A 43 -6.19 2.12 -8.44
C VAL A 43 -7.41 3.01 -8.68
N HIS A 44 -7.93 3.04 -9.90
CA HIS A 44 -9.17 3.76 -10.19
C HIS A 44 -10.35 3.14 -9.45
N ALA A 45 -11.13 3.97 -8.75
CA ALA A 45 -12.26 3.53 -7.94
C ALA A 45 -13.39 2.96 -8.81
N THR A 46 -13.68 3.61 -9.94
CA THR A 46 -14.64 3.14 -10.93
C THR A 46 -13.95 2.20 -11.94
N SER A 47 -14.52 1.02 -12.17
CA SER A 47 -14.25 0.33 -13.43
C SER A 47 -14.89 1.13 -14.54
N GLY A 48 -14.11 1.58 -15.53
CA GLY A 48 -14.69 1.72 -16.87
C GLY A 48 -15.29 0.37 -17.28
N ASP A 49 -16.31 0.38 -18.13
CA ASP A 49 -17.03 -0.76 -18.73
C ASP A 49 -16.43 -2.15 -18.41
N ASP A 50 -17.21 -3.09 -17.85
CA ASP A 50 -16.76 -4.38 -17.28
C ASP A 50 -15.81 -5.21 -18.17
N ALA A 51 -15.75 -4.91 -19.47
CA ALA A 51 -14.81 -5.45 -20.44
C ALA A 51 -13.35 -4.93 -20.32
N VAL A 52 -13.11 -3.80 -19.64
CA VAL A 52 -11.80 -3.15 -19.57
C VAL A 52 -11.13 -3.45 -18.23
N ALA A 53 -9.90 -3.96 -18.29
CA ALA A 53 -9.09 -4.16 -17.10
C ALA A 53 -8.89 -2.82 -16.36
N ARG A 54 -9.10 -2.85 -15.05
CA ARG A 54 -8.98 -1.65 -14.21
C ARG A 54 -7.59 -1.03 -14.31
N GLN A 55 -7.54 0.27 -14.49
CA GLN A 55 -6.30 1.03 -14.55
C GLN A 55 -5.72 1.23 -13.15
N TYR A 56 -4.41 1.06 -13.03
CA TYR A 56 -3.66 1.28 -11.80
C TYR A 56 -2.20 1.61 -12.09
N SER A 57 -1.54 2.25 -11.12
CA SER A 57 -0.11 2.55 -11.14
C SER A 57 0.55 2.08 -9.86
N VAL A 58 1.69 1.40 -9.96
CA VAL A 58 2.51 1.04 -8.79
C VAL A 58 3.24 2.30 -8.31
N VAL A 59 3.06 2.65 -7.05
CA VAL A 59 3.57 3.92 -6.49
C VAL A 59 4.79 3.75 -5.58
N ASN A 60 5.16 2.52 -5.22
CA ASN A 60 6.38 2.28 -4.45
C ASN A 60 7.52 1.72 -5.29
N CYS A 61 8.76 1.98 -4.87
CA CYS A 61 9.95 1.36 -5.45
C CYS A 61 10.66 0.45 -4.42
N LEU A 62 11.40 -0.53 -4.92
CA LEU A 62 12.22 -1.43 -4.11
C LEU A 62 13.68 -0.98 -4.21
N SER A 63 14.08 -0.06 -3.33
CA SER A 63 15.46 0.42 -3.22
C SER A 63 16.47 -0.74 -3.16
N SER A 64 17.65 -0.58 -3.76
CA SER A 64 18.74 -1.55 -3.71
C SER A 64 19.32 -1.75 -2.31
N SER A 65 19.38 -0.69 -1.49
CA SER A 65 19.95 -0.73 -0.14
C SER A 65 18.93 -1.12 0.92
N ASN A 66 17.66 -0.74 0.78
CA ASN A 66 16.63 -1.06 1.76
C ASN A 66 15.26 -1.19 1.09
N PRO A 67 14.94 -2.30 0.42
CA PRO A 67 13.73 -2.43 -0.39
C PRO A 67 12.44 -2.45 0.44
N PHE A 68 12.54 -2.82 1.72
CA PHE A 68 11.42 -2.98 2.65
C PHE A 68 11.75 -2.25 3.96
N PRO A 69 11.49 -0.93 4.03
CA PRO A 69 11.74 -0.14 5.23
C PRO A 69 11.03 -0.73 6.45
N LEU A 70 11.66 -0.63 7.63
CA LEU A 70 10.98 -0.94 8.88
C LEU A 70 9.78 -0.01 9.08
N PRO A 71 8.71 -0.43 9.79
CA PRO A 71 7.70 0.48 10.30
C PRO A 71 8.30 1.60 11.17
N ASN A 72 7.61 2.72 11.30
CA ASN A 72 8.03 3.79 12.20
C ASN A 72 8.04 3.25 13.65
N PRO A 73 9.14 3.38 14.41
CA PRO A 73 9.24 2.80 15.76
C PRO A 73 8.29 3.45 16.78
N GLU A 74 7.91 4.71 16.58
CA GLU A 74 7.03 5.45 17.50
C GLU A 74 5.57 5.24 17.15
N THR A 75 5.21 5.34 15.87
CA THR A 75 3.81 5.26 15.43
C THR A 75 3.38 3.85 15.01
N GLN A 76 4.34 2.92 14.84
CA GLN A 76 4.14 1.57 14.33
C GLN A 76 3.56 1.51 12.91
N ARG A 77 3.56 2.65 12.18
CA ARG A 77 2.99 2.74 10.82
C ARG A 77 3.97 2.27 9.75
N CYS A 78 3.43 1.68 8.69
CA CYS A 78 4.19 1.20 7.53
C CYS A 78 4.98 2.34 6.88
N ARG A 79 6.18 2.02 6.37
CA ARG A 79 6.97 2.95 5.56
C ARG A 79 7.29 2.35 4.20
N LEU A 80 7.29 3.17 3.17
CA LEU A 80 7.61 2.77 1.79
C LEU A 80 8.41 3.86 1.07
N TRP A 81 9.20 3.46 0.08
CA TRP A 81 9.84 4.41 -0.84
C TRP A 81 8.86 4.78 -1.93
N LEU A 82 8.49 6.06 -2.02
CA LEU A 82 7.57 6.54 -3.04
C LEU A 82 8.30 6.72 -4.38
N LYS A 83 7.71 6.23 -5.46
CA LYS A 83 8.17 6.43 -6.83
C LYS A 83 7.73 7.82 -7.29
N ILE A 84 8.63 8.79 -7.16
CA ILE A 84 8.55 10.07 -7.87
C ILE A 84 9.61 10.11 -8.96
N GLY A 85 9.30 10.76 -10.07
CA GLY A 85 10.19 10.92 -11.22
C GLY A 85 11.39 11.82 -10.90
N PRO A 86 12.39 11.85 -11.79
CA PRO A 86 13.54 12.73 -11.63
C PRO A 86 13.11 14.21 -11.72
N ARG A 87 13.92 15.06 -11.07
CA ARG A 87 13.83 16.52 -10.87
C ARG A 87 13.17 16.93 -9.56
N ASP A 88 13.90 17.78 -8.84
CA ASP A 88 13.39 18.52 -7.70
C ASP A 88 12.04 19.14 -8.06
N SER A 89 11.12 19.13 -7.10
CA SER A 89 9.72 19.55 -7.14
C SER A 89 9.49 21.01 -7.60
N GLY A 90 9.95 21.36 -8.80
CA GLY A 90 10.23 22.75 -9.16
C GLY A 90 9.86 23.14 -10.59
N GLU A 91 10.43 22.53 -11.63
CA GLU A 91 10.42 23.24 -12.93
C GLU A 91 10.05 22.45 -14.19
N ASP A 92 9.93 21.12 -14.22
CA ASP A 92 9.46 20.43 -15.42
C ASP A 92 8.86 19.04 -15.08
N GLY A 93 7.61 18.83 -15.50
CA GLY A 93 6.76 17.65 -15.27
C GLY A 93 7.39 16.26 -15.47
N GLY A 94 8.15 15.80 -14.48
CA GLY A 94 8.59 14.41 -14.36
C GLY A 94 7.43 13.44 -14.06
N GLU A 95 7.68 12.13 -14.18
CA GLU A 95 6.70 11.10 -13.78
C GLU A 95 6.25 11.36 -12.33
N ASN A 96 4.94 11.37 -12.08
CA ASN A 96 4.38 11.57 -10.74
C ASN A 96 4.75 12.91 -10.05
N HIS A 97 5.04 13.96 -10.82
CA HIS A 97 5.22 15.31 -10.27
C HIS A 97 4.01 15.73 -9.43
N GLY A 98 4.24 16.30 -8.25
CA GLY A 98 3.18 16.71 -7.32
C GLY A 98 2.51 15.56 -6.54
N LEU A 99 2.88 14.29 -6.78
CA LEU A 99 2.22 13.16 -6.13
C LEU A 99 2.36 13.20 -4.61
N LEU A 100 3.57 13.46 -4.12
CA LEU A 100 3.86 13.46 -2.69
C LEU A 100 3.00 14.51 -1.98
N GLU A 101 3.01 15.73 -2.51
CA GLU A 101 2.29 16.88 -1.98
C GLU A 101 0.77 16.61 -1.95
N GLN A 102 0.22 16.02 -3.02
CA GLN A 102 -1.20 15.66 -3.09
C GLN A 102 -1.58 14.56 -2.10
N LEU A 103 -0.71 13.55 -1.91
CA LEU A 103 -0.94 12.48 -0.95
C LEU A 103 -0.79 12.97 0.50
N GLU A 104 0.14 13.88 0.79
CA GLU A 104 0.28 14.52 2.10
C GLU A 104 -0.91 15.43 2.43
N GLN A 105 -1.36 16.24 1.47
CA GLN A 105 -2.53 17.12 1.64
C GLN A 105 -3.80 16.33 1.99
N GLN A 106 -3.94 15.13 1.43
CA GLN A 106 -5.06 14.23 1.70
C GLN A 106 -4.83 13.30 2.90
N ARG A 107 -3.70 13.46 3.61
CA ARG A 107 -3.31 12.64 4.77
C ARG A 107 -3.25 11.15 4.47
N ILE A 108 -2.80 10.78 3.27
CA ILE A 108 -2.55 9.39 2.87
C ILE A 108 -1.15 8.97 3.31
N VAL A 109 -0.17 9.86 3.14
CA VAL A 109 1.21 9.65 3.55
C VAL A 109 1.73 10.86 4.33
N LYS A 110 2.88 10.69 4.97
CA LYS A 110 3.68 11.75 5.57
C LYS A 110 5.13 11.60 5.12
N ASP A 111 5.75 12.67 4.62
CA ASP A 111 7.18 12.66 4.32
C ASP A 111 8.00 12.52 5.61
N THR A 112 9.01 11.66 5.57
CA THR A 112 9.96 11.47 6.69
C THR A 112 11.17 12.38 6.56
N GLY A 113 11.36 13.05 5.42
CA GLY A 113 12.56 13.82 5.08
C GLY A 113 13.76 12.97 4.68
N VAL A 114 13.66 11.63 4.78
CA VAL A 114 14.69 10.70 4.33
C VAL A 114 14.49 10.41 2.84
N LYS A 115 15.55 10.55 2.05
CA LYS A 115 15.54 10.29 0.60
C LYS A 115 16.59 9.25 0.25
N ASN A 116 16.27 8.37 -0.68
CA ASN A 116 17.23 7.50 -1.33
C ASN A 116 17.55 8.04 -2.72
N GLN A 117 18.77 8.51 -2.92
CA GLN A 117 19.24 8.99 -4.22
C GLN A 117 19.79 7.81 -5.04
N GLN A 118 19.21 7.59 -6.22
CA GLN A 118 19.69 6.62 -7.20
C GLN A 118 19.95 7.36 -8.52
N GLY A 119 21.14 7.94 -8.65
CA GLY A 119 21.46 8.83 -9.76
C GLY A 119 20.63 10.11 -9.70
N GLU A 120 19.93 10.44 -10.79
CA GLU A 120 19.05 11.63 -10.89
C GLU A 120 17.66 11.41 -10.28
N ILE A 121 17.34 10.19 -9.84
CA ILE A 121 16.04 9.85 -9.26
C ILE A 121 16.15 9.88 -7.73
N SER A 122 15.22 10.60 -7.10
CA SER A 122 15.10 10.70 -5.65
C SER A 122 13.84 9.99 -5.20
N HIS A 123 13.97 8.99 -4.33
CA HIS A 123 12.82 8.29 -3.75
C HIS A 123 12.66 8.70 -2.28
N PRO A 124 11.64 9.51 -1.93
CA PRO A 124 11.38 9.86 -0.55
C PRO A 124 10.81 8.66 0.20
N LEU A 125 11.27 8.47 1.43
CA LEU A 125 10.68 7.53 2.38
C LEU A 125 9.46 8.21 2.98
N VAL A 126 8.30 7.59 2.81
CA VAL A 126 7.04 8.09 3.36
C VAL A 126 6.47 7.12 4.38
N GLU A 127 5.82 7.66 5.39
CA GLU A 127 5.02 6.92 6.36
C GLU A 127 3.56 6.87 5.88
N LEU A 128 2.96 5.68 5.85
CA LEU A 128 1.58 5.49 5.45
C LEU A 128 0.65 5.84 6.61
N LEU A 129 -0.26 6.78 6.39
CA LEU A 129 -1.19 7.25 7.41
C LEU A 129 -2.53 6.50 7.39
N LEU A 130 -2.77 5.69 6.36
CA LEU A 130 -3.94 4.84 6.26
C LEU A 130 -3.82 3.62 7.18
N ASP A 131 -4.93 3.29 7.83
CA ASP A 131 -5.07 2.03 8.57
C ASP A 131 -5.36 0.86 7.58
N GLU A 132 -5.19 -0.40 7.99
CA GLU A 132 -5.36 -1.57 7.10
C GLU A 132 -6.78 -1.61 6.50
N GLU A 133 -7.79 -1.18 7.26
CA GLU A 133 -9.17 -1.17 6.78
C GLU A 133 -9.46 -0.05 5.77
N GLU A 134 -8.60 0.96 5.67
CA GLU A 134 -8.70 2.02 4.66
C GLU A 134 -8.02 1.62 3.34
N LEU A 135 -7.17 0.59 3.37
CA LEU A 135 -6.55 0.00 2.18
C LEU A 135 -7.45 -1.04 1.53
N SER A 136 -7.42 -1.08 0.20
CA SER A 136 -7.99 -2.19 -0.56
C SER A 136 -6.92 -3.25 -0.85
N HIS A 137 -7.34 -4.50 -1.06
CA HIS A 137 -6.42 -5.59 -1.37
C HIS A 137 -6.67 -6.21 -2.74
N VAL A 138 -5.64 -6.83 -3.30
CA VAL A 138 -5.74 -7.60 -4.54
C VAL A 138 -5.83 -9.09 -4.22
N CYS A 139 -6.77 -9.78 -4.83
CA CYS A 139 -6.91 -11.22 -4.67
C CYS A 139 -5.68 -11.94 -5.26
N GLU A 140 -4.96 -12.70 -4.43
CA GLU A 140 -3.73 -13.41 -4.82
C GLU A 140 -3.96 -14.54 -5.84
N ARG A 141 -5.23 -14.94 -6.04
CA ARG A 141 -5.62 -15.94 -7.04
C ARG A 141 -5.99 -15.32 -8.38
N CYS A 142 -7.01 -14.47 -8.40
CA CYS A 142 -7.62 -13.98 -9.65
C CYS A 142 -7.22 -12.55 -10.02
N GLY A 143 -6.53 -11.82 -9.14
CA GLY A 143 -6.13 -10.43 -9.39
C GLY A 143 -7.26 -9.41 -9.28
N LYS A 144 -8.48 -9.80 -8.86
CA LYS A 144 -9.58 -8.87 -8.58
C LYS A 144 -9.16 -7.88 -7.50
N PHE A 145 -9.52 -6.61 -7.66
CA PHE A 145 -9.35 -5.57 -6.63
C PHE A 145 -10.55 -5.59 -5.69
N GLU A 146 -10.27 -5.43 -4.40
CA GLU A 146 -11.27 -5.13 -3.38
C GLU A 146 -11.83 -3.72 -3.63
N MET A 147 -13.14 -3.59 -3.47
CA MET A 147 -13.90 -2.40 -3.88
C MET A 147 -14.31 -1.61 -2.65
N ALA A 148 -14.23 -0.28 -2.73
CA ALA A 148 -15.01 0.55 -1.84
C ALA A 148 -16.49 0.23 -2.12
N ALA A 149 -17.23 -0.23 -1.10
CA ALA A 149 -18.65 -0.51 -1.26
C ALA A 149 -19.35 0.76 -1.78
N ASP A 150 -19.92 0.68 -2.99
CA ASP A 150 -20.88 1.68 -3.42
C ASP A 150 -22.11 1.50 -2.53
N SER A 151 -22.55 2.59 -1.92
CA SER A 151 -23.73 2.64 -1.05
C SER A 151 -25.06 2.44 -1.81
N THR A 152 -25.09 1.62 -2.85
CA THR A 152 -26.25 1.33 -3.70
C THR A 152 -26.65 -0.14 -3.65
N SER A 153 -26.77 -0.69 -2.45
CA SER A 153 -27.77 -1.74 -2.21
C SER A 153 -29.04 -1.07 -1.70
N GLU A 154 -29.79 -0.43 -2.60
CA GLU A 154 -31.21 -0.12 -2.35
C GLU A 154 -31.98 -1.44 -2.40
N GLY A 155 -31.95 -2.14 -1.26
CA GLY A 155 -32.63 -3.39 -1.03
C GLY A 155 -32.84 -3.51 0.47
N GLU A 156 -34.02 -3.07 0.92
CA GLU A 156 -34.47 -3.16 2.30
C GLU A 156 -34.64 -4.62 2.70
N GLU A 157 -33.64 -5.24 3.33
CA GLU A 157 -33.84 -6.28 4.33
C GLU A 157 -32.78 -6.12 5.42
N GLU A 158 -33.20 -6.17 6.68
CA GLU A 158 -32.32 -6.19 7.86
C GLU A 158 -31.43 -7.43 7.82
N SER A 159 -30.32 -7.36 7.10
CA SER A 159 -29.22 -8.32 7.21
C SER A 159 -27.97 -7.60 7.67
N GLU A 160 -27.31 -8.19 8.68
CA GLU A 160 -25.99 -7.81 9.20
C GLU A 160 -25.07 -7.23 8.11
N PRO A 161 -24.26 -6.19 8.40
CA PRO A 161 -23.40 -5.55 7.40
C PRO A 161 -22.55 -6.62 6.72
N VAL A 162 -22.85 -6.88 5.44
CA VAL A 162 -22.08 -7.84 4.65
C VAL A 162 -20.72 -7.21 4.45
N ASP A 163 -19.75 -7.70 5.21
CA ASP A 163 -18.36 -7.30 5.09
C ASP A 163 -17.83 -7.85 3.75
N ASP A 164 -18.03 -7.09 2.67
CA ASP A 164 -17.57 -7.38 1.30
C ASP A 164 -16.04 -7.31 1.15
N ARG A 165 -15.34 -7.30 2.29
CA ARG A 165 -13.89 -7.30 2.38
C ARG A 165 -13.32 -8.65 1.98
N PHE A 166 -12.11 -8.61 1.44
CA PHE A 166 -11.38 -9.81 1.09
C PHE A 166 -10.89 -10.51 2.34
N LYS A 167 -10.96 -11.83 2.31
CA LYS A 167 -10.52 -12.68 3.41
C LYS A 167 -9.01 -12.81 3.38
N ARG A 168 -8.37 -12.51 4.49
CA ARG A 168 -6.94 -12.78 4.68
C ARG A 168 -6.69 -14.25 5.02
N CYS A 169 -5.55 -14.77 4.61
CA CYS A 169 -5.10 -16.11 4.99
C CYS A 169 -4.97 -16.19 6.52
N ALA A 170 -5.71 -17.10 7.16
CA ALA A 170 -5.71 -17.24 8.61
C ALA A 170 -4.33 -17.62 9.20
N ARG A 171 -3.44 -18.23 8.40
CA ARG A 171 -2.11 -18.66 8.83
C ARG A 171 -1.09 -17.53 8.80
N CYS A 172 -0.85 -16.95 7.62
CA CYS A 172 0.18 -15.91 7.46
C CYS A 172 -0.34 -14.49 7.60
N LYS A 173 -1.65 -14.26 7.48
CA LYS A 173 -2.31 -12.94 7.45
C LYS A 173 -1.84 -12.00 6.32
N MET A 174 -0.96 -12.45 5.42
CA MET A 174 -0.34 -11.63 4.38
C MET A 174 -0.98 -11.75 2.98
N ALA A 175 -1.80 -12.77 2.74
CA ALA A 175 -2.42 -13.03 1.44
C ALA A 175 -3.93 -12.79 1.52
N TYR A 176 -4.49 -12.10 0.54
CA TYR A 176 -5.90 -11.72 0.49
C TYR A 176 -6.65 -12.44 -0.63
N TYR A 177 -7.90 -12.81 -0.38
CA TYR A 177 -8.73 -13.59 -1.28
C TYR A 177 -10.18 -13.08 -1.31
N CYS A 178 -10.73 -12.90 -2.50
CA CYS A 178 -12.13 -12.53 -2.66
C CYS A 178 -13.12 -13.67 -2.32
N SER A 179 -12.64 -14.91 -2.19
CA SER A 179 -13.46 -16.06 -1.83
C SER A 179 -12.64 -17.22 -1.28
N ASN A 180 -13.30 -18.13 -0.55
CA ASN A 180 -12.70 -19.38 -0.08
C ASN A 180 -12.22 -20.25 -1.25
N GLU A 181 -12.93 -20.22 -2.38
CA GLU A 181 -12.55 -20.92 -3.60
C GLU A 181 -11.23 -20.38 -4.16
N CYS A 182 -11.06 -19.05 -4.21
CA CYS A 182 -9.81 -18.43 -4.63
C CYS A 182 -8.65 -18.83 -3.71
N GLN A 183 -8.88 -18.87 -2.40
CA GLN A 183 -7.87 -19.35 -1.44
C GLN A 183 -7.49 -20.81 -1.67
N ALA A 184 -8.48 -21.71 -1.79
CA ALA A 184 -8.25 -23.14 -2.00
C ALA A 184 -7.52 -23.42 -3.33
N SER A 185 -7.91 -22.72 -4.40
CA SER A 185 -7.28 -22.81 -5.72
C SER A 185 -5.82 -22.32 -5.69
N HIS A 186 -5.54 -21.22 -4.96
CA HIS A 186 -4.19 -20.68 -4.84
C HIS A 186 -3.28 -21.48 -3.89
N TRP A 187 -3.85 -22.33 -3.02
CA TRP A 187 -3.13 -22.99 -1.92
C TRP A 187 -1.85 -23.72 -2.35
N LYS A 188 -1.86 -24.44 -3.48
CA LYS A 188 -0.67 -25.16 -3.96
C LYS A 188 0.54 -24.24 -4.19
N ARG A 189 0.31 -23.01 -4.67
CA ARG A 189 1.35 -22.01 -4.91
C ARG A 189 1.66 -21.19 -3.66
N HIS A 190 0.66 -20.94 -2.82
CA HIS A 190 0.83 -20.18 -1.58
C HIS A 190 1.56 -20.96 -0.48
N LYS A 191 1.22 -22.25 -0.29
CA LYS A 191 1.69 -23.10 0.82
C LYS A 191 3.21 -23.08 1.04
N PRO A 192 4.08 -23.15 0.02
CA PRO A 192 5.53 -23.15 0.22
C PRO A 192 6.06 -21.88 0.92
N ASN A 193 5.37 -20.75 0.73
CA ASN A 193 5.75 -19.45 1.28
C ASN A 193 4.78 -18.98 2.40
N CYS A 194 3.83 -19.84 2.80
CA CYS A 194 2.87 -19.54 3.86
C CYS A 194 3.52 -19.87 5.21
N GLN A 195 3.94 -18.85 5.94
CA GLN A 195 4.51 -18.99 7.27
C GLN A 195 3.46 -18.62 8.33
N ASP A 196 3.41 -19.39 9.42
CA ASP A 196 2.50 -19.10 10.52
C ASP A 196 2.92 -17.78 11.18
N CYS A 197 2.00 -16.83 11.22
CA CYS A 197 2.24 -15.50 11.75
C CYS A 197 1.48 -15.36 13.07
N VAL A 198 2.23 -15.35 14.18
CA VAL A 198 1.67 -15.16 15.54
C VAL A 198 1.29 -13.70 15.78
N ALA A 199 1.74 -12.78 14.93
CA ALA A 199 1.44 -11.35 14.95
C ALA A 199 -0.04 -11.07 15.14
N GLU A 200 -0.38 -10.23 16.10
CA GLU A 200 -1.76 -9.81 16.37
C GLU A 200 -2.05 -8.41 15.81
N THR A 201 -0.99 -7.65 15.52
CA THR A 201 -1.06 -6.30 14.95
C THR A 201 -0.55 -6.25 13.52
N ASP A 202 -1.01 -5.26 12.76
CA ASP A 202 -0.60 -5.07 11.36
C ASP A 202 0.90 -4.79 11.25
N CYS A 203 1.47 -4.05 12.20
CA CYS A 203 2.91 -3.79 12.26
C CYS A 203 3.72 -5.08 12.40
N GLU A 204 3.30 -6.00 13.28
CA GLU A 204 3.98 -7.29 13.44
C GLU A 204 3.83 -8.17 12.18
N ILE A 205 2.66 -8.13 11.53
CA ILE A 205 2.45 -8.80 10.24
C ILE A 205 3.39 -8.22 9.18
N GLU A 206 3.58 -6.90 9.15
CA GLU A 206 4.54 -6.25 8.26
C GLU A 206 5.99 -6.63 8.53
N LEU A 207 6.38 -6.70 9.80
CA LEU A 207 7.73 -7.13 10.19
C LEU A 207 7.99 -8.56 9.74
N ALA A 208 7.03 -9.47 9.95
CA ALA A 208 7.11 -10.84 9.46
C ALA A 208 7.19 -10.89 7.92
N ARG A 209 6.35 -10.10 7.23
CA ARG A 209 6.37 -10.00 5.76
C ARG A 209 7.72 -9.50 5.26
N ARG A 210 8.29 -8.46 5.89
CA ARG A 210 9.62 -7.92 5.58
C ARG A 210 10.69 -9.01 5.65
N GLN A 211 10.71 -9.81 6.73
CA GLN A 211 11.71 -10.88 6.89
C GLN A 211 11.61 -11.92 5.76
N ILE A 212 10.40 -12.30 5.36
CA ILE A 212 10.17 -13.22 4.25
C ILE A 212 10.66 -12.62 2.94
N LEU A 213 10.29 -11.37 2.66
CA LEU A 213 10.68 -10.69 1.43
C LEU A 213 12.20 -10.53 1.33
N LEU A 214 12.89 -10.13 2.41
CA LEU A 214 14.35 -10.04 2.40
C LEU A 214 15.03 -11.39 2.06
N LYS A 215 14.49 -12.50 2.57
CA LYS A 215 14.98 -13.84 2.22
C LYS A 215 14.73 -14.18 0.75
N VAL A 216 13.53 -13.92 0.23
CA VAL A 216 13.14 -14.20 -1.16
C VAL A 216 13.98 -13.39 -2.16
N TYR A 217 14.24 -12.12 -1.86
CA TYR A 217 15.03 -11.24 -2.71
C TYR A 217 16.55 -11.41 -2.53
N GLY A 218 17.01 -12.39 -1.73
CA GLY A 218 18.43 -12.68 -1.54
C GLY A 218 19.20 -11.59 -0.78
N ARG A 219 18.52 -10.84 0.09
CA ARG A 219 19.08 -9.70 0.83
C ARG A 219 19.07 -9.92 2.35
N SER A 220 19.43 -11.13 2.76
CA SER A 220 19.41 -11.55 4.16
C SER A 220 20.36 -10.74 5.06
N GLU A 221 21.36 -10.09 4.47
CA GLU A 221 22.34 -9.23 5.13
C GLU A 221 21.75 -7.92 5.71
N HIS A 222 20.57 -7.47 5.28
CA HIS A 222 19.85 -6.33 5.89
C HIS A 222 18.93 -6.73 7.06
N LEU A 223 18.99 -7.99 7.51
CA LEU A 223 18.33 -8.41 8.75
C LEU A 223 19.09 -7.91 9.99
N SER A 224 20.43 -7.83 9.94
CA SER A 224 21.28 -7.50 11.10
C SER A 224 21.40 -6.00 11.38
N GLU A 225 21.49 -5.15 10.36
CA GLU A 225 21.68 -3.69 10.54
C GLU A 225 20.46 -2.99 11.19
N ALA A 226 19.28 -3.57 11.01
CA ALA A 226 18.01 -3.10 11.56
C ALA A 226 17.87 -3.33 13.08
N GLU A 227 18.53 -4.37 13.61
CA GLU A 227 18.49 -4.75 15.02
C GLU A 227 19.57 -4.02 15.84
N GLU A 228 20.76 -3.78 15.25
CA GLU A 228 21.85 -3.06 15.91
C GLU A 228 21.51 -1.59 16.23
N GLY A 229 20.78 -0.92 15.34
CA GLY A 229 20.32 0.46 15.56
C GLY A 229 19.24 0.63 16.65
N GLN A 230 18.54 -0.45 17.02
CA GLN A 230 17.56 -0.46 18.11
C GLN A 230 18.18 -0.87 19.45
N SER A 231 19.18 -1.76 19.44
CA SER A 231 19.92 -2.14 20.66
C SER A 231 20.77 -0.99 21.20
N ALA A 232 21.38 -0.18 20.32
CA ALA A 232 22.24 0.95 20.72
C ALA A 232 21.51 2.10 21.45
N LYS A 233 20.17 2.14 21.44
CA LYS A 233 19.39 3.15 22.20
C LYS A 233 18.94 2.67 23.59
N LYS A 234 19.12 1.39 23.93
CA LYS A 234 18.74 0.84 25.25
C LYS A 234 19.89 0.82 26.26
N SER A 235 21.11 1.16 25.85
CA SER A 235 22.31 1.13 26.70
C SER A 235 22.84 2.52 27.10
N LYS A 236 22.01 3.57 27.06
CA LYS A 236 22.41 4.95 27.41
C LYS A 236 21.44 5.68 28.34
N LEU A 237 20.67 4.91 29.11
CA LEU A 237 20.08 5.34 30.37
C LEU A 237 20.45 4.29 31.42
N ASP A 238 21.63 4.44 32.01
CA ASP A 238 22.00 4.09 33.38
C ASP A 238 23.25 4.89 33.75
#